data_AF-A0A7W7W356-F1
#
_entry.id   AF-A0A7W7W356-F1
#
_cell.length_a   1.000
_cell.length_b   1.000
_cell.length_c   1.000
_cell.angle_alpha   90.00
_cell.angle_beta   90.00
_cell.angle_gamma   90.00
#
_symmetry.space_group_name_H-M   'P 1'
#
loop_
_entity.id
_entity.type
_entity.pdbx_description
1 polymer ?
#
loop_
_entity_poly.entity_id
_entity_poly.type
_entity_poly.pdbx_seq_one_letter_code
_entity_poly.pdbx_strand_id
1 'polypeptide(L)'
;MIDAHPDLQERELAKMAKLSAAIAQALRERGTSEPAAALAAEAGVAAFRIAFAQWLADPDGHGLGSYIRSAVDDLRRVTAA
;
A
#
# COMPACT_ATOMS: atom_id res chain seq x y z
N MET A 1 -8.41 -10.64 15.20
CA MET A 1 -7.01 -10.25 14.97
C MET A 1 -6.43 -11.16 13.90
N ILE A 2 -6.13 -10.61 12.72
CA ILE A 2 -5.47 -11.35 11.62
C ILE A 2 -4.07 -11.77 12.07
N ASP A 3 -3.41 -10.95 12.89
CA ASP A 3 -2.04 -11.19 13.38
C ASP A 3 -1.88 -12.40 14.30
N ALA A 4 -2.98 -12.95 14.82
CA ALA A 4 -2.97 -14.12 15.69
C ALA A 4 -3.11 -15.46 14.92
N HIS A 5 -3.29 -15.41 13.58
CA HIS A 5 -3.58 -16.60 12.77
C HIS A 5 -2.68 -16.64 11.52
N PRO A 6 -1.66 -17.52 11.50
CA PRO A 6 -0.72 -17.65 10.39
C PRO A 6 -1.40 -17.81 9.02
N ASP A 7 -2.43 -18.65 8.93
CA ASP A 7 -3.19 -18.88 7.69
C ASP A 7 -3.87 -17.61 7.15
N LEU A 8 -4.27 -16.69 8.04
CA LEU A 8 -4.85 -15.41 7.64
C LEU A 8 -3.77 -14.42 7.21
N GLN A 9 -2.59 -14.45 7.84
CA GLN A 9 -1.44 -13.65 7.41
C GLN A 9 -0.93 -14.06 6.03
N GLU A 10 -0.81 -15.37 5.77
CA GLU A 10 -0.40 -15.89 4.45
C GLU A 10 -1.37 -15.47 3.36
N ARG A 11 -2.68 -15.58 3.61
CA ARG A 11 -3.71 -15.11 2.68
C ARG A 11 -3.63 -13.61 2.45
N GLU A 12 -3.38 -12.83 3.50
CA GLU A 12 -3.27 -11.38 3.38
C GLU A 12 -2.04 -10.96 2.58
N LEU A 13 -0.90 -11.61 2.80
CA LEU A 13 0.30 -11.43 1.98
C LEU A 13 0.03 -11.77 0.50
N ALA A 14 -0.64 -12.89 0.23
CA ALA A 14 -1.00 -13.30 -1.12
C ALA A 14 -1.95 -12.29 -1.81
N LYS A 15 -2.90 -11.70 -1.07
CA LYS A 15 -3.78 -10.64 -1.60
C LYS A 15 -3.00 -9.38 -1.94
N MET A 16 -2.10 -8.95 -1.06
CA MET A 16 -1.28 -7.76 -1.28
C MET A 16 -0.33 -7.95 -2.48
N ALA A 17 0.24 -9.14 -2.65
CA ALA A 17 1.04 -9.47 -3.83
C ALA A 17 0.23 -9.40 -5.13
N LYS A 18 -1.00 -9.94 -5.14
CA LYS A 18 -1.92 -9.85 -6.29
C LYS A 18 -2.30 -8.40 -6.59
N LEU A 19 -2.58 -7.60 -5.57
CA LEU A 19 -2.89 -6.18 -5.72
C LEU A 19 -1.71 -5.42 -6.33
N SER A 20 -0.49 -5.64 -5.83
CA SER A 20 0.73 -5.03 -6.38
C SER A 20 0.90 -5.39 -7.86
N ALA A 21 0.78 -6.68 -8.21
CA ALA A 21 0.88 -7.14 -9.60
C ALA A 21 -0.15 -6.46 -10.53
N ALA A 22 -1.40 -6.33 -10.07
CA ALA A 22 -2.46 -5.65 -10.82
C ALA A 22 -2.18 -4.15 -11.02
N ILE A 23 -1.68 -3.47 -9.97
CA ILE A 23 -1.30 -2.05 -10.06
C ILE A 23 -0.16 -1.86 -11.05
N ALA A 24 0.88 -2.70 -10.97
CA ALA A 24 2.03 -2.65 -11.87
C ALA A 24 1.61 -2.87 -13.33
N GLN A 25 0.75 -3.86 -13.59
CA GLN A 25 0.19 -4.10 -14.93
C GLN A 25 -0.59 -2.90 -15.44
N ALA A 26 -1.48 -2.32 -14.63
CA ALA A 26 -2.25 -1.16 -15.03
C ALA A 26 -1.39 0.08 -15.30
N LEU A 27 -0.27 0.25 -14.57
CA LEU A 27 0.70 1.33 -14.82
C LEU A 27 1.46 1.13 -16.13
N ARG A 28 1.83 -0.11 -16.46
CA ARG A 28 2.46 -0.44 -17.74
C ARG A 28 1.53 -0.18 -18.92
N GLU A 29 0.26 -0.55 -18.81
CA GLU A 29 -0.76 -0.26 -19.81
C GLU A 29 -0.94 1.25 -20.06
N ARG A 30 -0.61 2.09 -19.06
CA ARG A 30 -0.59 3.55 -19.16
C ARG A 30 0.76 4.13 -19.63
N GLY A 31 1.71 3.29 -20.04
CA GLY A 31 3.01 3.72 -20.60
C GLY A 31 4.11 3.95 -19.55
N THR A 32 3.92 3.54 -18.29
CA THR A 32 4.99 3.56 -17.29
C THR A 32 6.00 2.45 -17.57
N SER A 33 7.30 2.73 -17.48
CA SER A 33 8.33 1.69 -17.65
C SER A 33 8.16 0.57 -16.61
N GLU A 34 8.50 -0.66 -16.96
CA GLU A 34 8.31 -1.81 -16.07
C GLU A 34 8.99 -1.63 -14.69
N PRO A 35 10.25 -1.17 -14.57
CA PRO A 35 10.87 -0.95 -13.27
C PRO A 35 10.14 0.11 -12.43
N ALA A 36 9.69 1.21 -13.07
CA ALA A 36 8.97 2.27 -12.38
C ALA A 36 7.55 1.81 -11.96
N ALA A 37 6.88 1.02 -12.80
CA ALA A 37 5.57 0.46 -12.50
C ALA A 37 5.60 -0.53 -11.33
N ALA A 38 6.62 -1.40 -11.28
CA ALA A 38 6.83 -2.33 -10.18
C ALA A 38 7.13 -1.57 -8.87
N LEU A 39 8.05 -0.61 -8.90
CA LEU A 39 8.40 0.20 -7.74
C LEU A 39 7.19 0.97 -7.19
N ALA A 40 6.43 1.62 -8.06
CA ALA A 40 5.24 2.38 -7.67
C ALA A 40 4.15 1.47 -7.07
N ALA A 41 3.98 0.26 -7.60
CA ALA A 41 3.00 -0.69 -7.10
C ALA A 41 3.35 -1.21 -5.69
N GLU A 42 4.61 -1.62 -5.48
CA GLU A 42 5.07 -2.08 -4.18
C GLU A 42 5.02 -0.97 -3.13
N ALA A 43 5.48 0.23 -3.49
CA ALA A 43 5.43 1.39 -2.61
C ALA A 43 3.98 1.80 -2.27
N GLY A 44 3.07 1.74 -3.25
CA GLY A 44 1.64 2.01 -3.03
C GLY A 44 0.99 1.02 -2.07
N VAL A 45 1.30 -0.28 -2.21
CA VAL A 45 0.81 -1.32 -1.28
C VAL A 45 1.39 -1.12 0.13
N ALA A 46 2.67 -0.74 0.25
CA ALA A 46 3.27 -0.44 1.54
C ALA A 46 2.58 0.77 2.22
N ALA A 47 2.38 1.86 1.48
CA ALA A 47 1.67 3.05 1.98
C ALA A 47 0.23 2.71 2.43
N PHE A 48 -0.50 1.90 1.65
CA PHE A 48 -1.84 1.45 2.01
C PHE A 48 -1.86 0.67 3.33
N ARG A 49 -0.92 -0.27 3.52
CA ARG A 49 -0.85 -1.08 4.76
C ARG A 49 -0.61 -0.21 6.00
N ILE A 50 0.30 0.75 5.89
CA ILE A 50 0.62 1.69 6.98
C ILE A 50 -0.60 2.55 7.29
N ALA A 51 -1.22 3.15 6.25
CA ALA A 51 -2.41 3.98 6.39
C ALA A 51 -3.59 3.23 7.01
N PHE A 52 -3.80 1.97 6.60
CA PHE A 52 -4.89 1.14 7.11
C PHE A 52 -4.72 0.82 8.59
N ALA A 53 -3.48 0.50 9.03
CA ALA A 53 -3.19 0.26 10.44
C ALA A 53 -3.40 1.50 11.31
N GLN A 54 -2.98 2.68 10.82
CA GLN A 54 -3.21 3.95 11.52
C GLN A 54 -4.70 4.32 11.60
N TRP A 55 -5.43 4.13 10.50
CA TRP A 55 -6.87 4.38 10.45
C TRP A 55 -7.65 3.51 11.45
N LEU A 56 -7.31 2.22 11.56
CA LEU A 56 -7.93 1.34 12.56
C LEU A 56 -7.62 1.74 14.00
N ALA A 57 -6.53 2.47 14.23
CA ALA A 57 -6.10 2.94 15.54
C ALA A 57 -6.61 4.35 15.88
N ASP A 58 -7.35 5.02 14.98
CA ASP A 58 -7.92 6.36 15.19
C ASP A 58 -9.42 6.30 15.55
N PRO A 59 -9.78 6.38 16.85
CA PRO A 59 -11.17 6.34 17.30
C PRO A 59 -11.96 7.65 17.03
N ASP A 60 -11.29 8.77 16.80
CA ASP A 60 -11.92 10.08 16.55
C ASP A 60 -12.16 10.34 15.03
N GLY A 61 -11.38 9.65 14.19
CA GLY A 61 -11.78 9.05 12.92
C GLY A 61 -11.76 9.95 11.67
N HIS A 62 -10.59 10.31 11.15
CA HIS A 62 -10.52 10.76 9.75
C HIS A 62 -10.78 9.59 8.78
N GLY A 63 -11.40 9.85 7.63
CA GLY A 63 -11.63 8.80 6.64
C GLY A 63 -10.32 8.23 6.08
N LEU A 64 -10.23 6.92 5.83
CA LEU A 64 -9.04 6.20 5.33
C LEU A 64 -8.23 6.94 4.25
N GLY A 65 -8.91 7.68 3.36
CA GLY A 65 -8.25 8.48 2.33
C GLY A 65 -7.28 9.56 2.87
N SER A 66 -7.50 10.11 4.06
CA SER A 66 -6.55 11.05 4.69
C SER A 66 -5.25 10.35 5.05
N TYR A 67 -5.34 9.17 5.66
CA TYR A 67 -4.19 8.34 6.03
C TYR A 67 -3.40 7.88 4.82
N ILE A 68 -4.09 7.49 3.74
CA ILE A 68 -3.42 7.12 2.48
C ILE A 68 -2.63 8.30 1.91
N ARG A 69 -3.22 9.50 1.87
CA ARG A 69 -2.50 10.70 1.41
C ARG A 69 -1.30 11.01 2.29
N SER A 70 -1.47 10.97 3.60
CA SER A 70 -0.37 11.19 4.56
C SER A 70 0.78 10.20 4.34
N ALA A 71 0.49 8.91 4.19
CA ALA A 71 1.50 7.88 3.98
C ALA A 71 2.27 8.07 2.66
N VAL A 72 1.60 8.52 1.58
CA VAL A 72 2.26 8.85 0.31
C VAL A 72 3.14 10.10 0.46
N ASP A 73 2.70 11.10 1.22
CA ASP A 73 3.49 12.31 1.48
C ASP A 73 4.70 12.04 2.40
N ASP A 74 4.57 11.13 3.36
CA ASP A 74 5.69 10.60 4.14
C ASP A 74 6.69 9.89 3.22
N LEU A 75 6.23 8.99 2.36
CA LEU A 75 7.09 8.29 1.41
C LEU A 75 7.88 9.26 0.53
N ARG A 76 7.21 10.27 -0.05
CA ARG A 76 7.85 11.31 -0.87
C ARG A 76 8.96 12.02 -0.09
N ARG A 77 8.70 12.40 1.16
CA ARG A 77 9.68 13.08 2.03
C ARG A 77 10.91 12.22 2.29
N VAL A 78 10.74 10.93 2.57
CA VAL A 78 11.86 10.03 2.86
C VAL A 78 12.72 9.76 1.62
N THR A 79 12.12 9.75 0.42
CA THR A 79 12.85 9.52 -0.85
C THR A 79 13.49 10.75 -1.47
N ALA A 80 13.18 11.95 -0.98
CA ALA A 80 13.66 13.22 -1.54
C ALA A 80 15.07 13.64 -1.05
N ALA A 81 15.80 12.74 -0.38
CA ALA A 81 17.15 12.97 0.15
C ALA A 81 18.26 12.64 -0.86
#